data_AF-A0A3S5JBV8-F1
#
_entry.id   AF-A0A3S5JBV8-F1
#
_cell.length_a   1.000
_cell.length_b   1.000
_cell.length_c   1.000
_cell.angle_alpha   90.00
_cell.angle_beta   90.00
_cell.angle_gamma   90.00
#
_symmetry.space_group_name_H-M   'P 1'
#
loop_
_entity.id
_entity.type
_entity.pdbx_description
1 polymer ?
#
loop_
_entity_poly.entity_id
_entity_poly.type
_entity_poly.pdbx_seq_one_letter_code
_entity_poly.pdbx_strand_id
1 'polypeptide(L)'
;MGFTRKRLEVYTFKELLVAPLEDGEDEYLKYRAKKRRNGAMYEEAETEIEEALTTQQRVKRRQIMRRLKAKIAMGRKRAMKKRATPEKLKQRAARRARQAMIKKLSRGKDKSELSYSQRKEIEQRVAKRQSMIDRMAKKMLPTVRKDDMSKMAGRSAKK
;
A
#
# COMPACT_ATOMS: atom_id res chain seq x y z
N MET A 1 -59.91 22.10 -28.95
CA MET A 1 -59.63 23.10 -27.89
C MET A 1 -58.47 22.58 -27.05
N GLY A 2 -57.24 23.03 -27.32
CA GLY A 2 -56.03 22.49 -26.70
C GLY A 2 -55.69 23.21 -25.40
N PHE A 3 -55.73 22.51 -24.26
CA PHE A 3 -55.28 23.03 -22.98
C PHE A 3 -53.75 22.93 -22.87
N THR A 4 -53.03 24.01 -23.15
CA THR A 4 -51.60 24.13 -22.85
C THR A 4 -51.43 24.30 -21.34
N ARG A 5 -50.96 23.27 -20.63
CA ARG A 5 -50.55 23.40 -19.22
C ARG A 5 -49.33 24.34 -19.16
N LYS A 6 -49.50 25.56 -18.64
CA LYS A 6 -48.37 26.39 -18.22
C LYS A 6 -47.59 25.61 -17.16
N ARG A 7 -46.31 25.33 -17.44
CA ARG A 7 -45.37 24.75 -16.47
C ARG A 7 -45.19 25.78 -15.36
N LEU A 8 -45.65 25.48 -14.14
CA LEU A 8 -45.34 26.28 -12.96
C LEU A 8 -43.83 26.11 -12.68
N GLU A 9 -43.08 27.21 -12.68
CA GLU A 9 -41.67 27.21 -12.33
C GLU A 9 -41.54 26.99 -10.82
N VAL A 10 -41.25 25.75 -10.42
CA VAL A 10 -40.98 25.40 -9.03
C VAL A 10 -39.46 25.33 -8.88
N TYR A 11 -38.87 26.38 -8.29
CA TYR A 11 -37.44 26.39 -7.96
C TYR A 11 -37.09 25.18 -7.09
N THR A 12 -36.01 24.48 -7.45
CA THR A 12 -35.54 23.33 -6.68
C THR A 12 -34.84 23.81 -5.40
N PHE A 13 -34.87 23.02 -4.32
CA PHE A 13 -34.23 23.36 -3.04
C PHE A 13 -32.74 23.73 -3.18
N LYS A 14 -32.04 23.14 -4.17
CA LYS A 14 -30.66 23.50 -4.50
C LYS A 14 -30.52 24.89 -5.11
N GLU A 15 -31.49 25.34 -5.89
CA GLU A 15 -31.52 26.68 -6.47
C GLU A 15 -31.85 27.73 -5.39
N LEU A 16 -32.71 27.39 -4.41
CA LEU A 16 -33.00 28.26 -3.25
C LEU A 16 -31.83 28.44 -2.28
N LEU A 17 -30.91 27.47 -2.20
CA LEU A 17 -29.72 27.58 -1.35
C LEU A 17 -28.56 28.36 -2.00
N VAL A 18 -28.69 28.71 -3.29
CA VAL A 18 -27.67 29.44 -4.05
C VAL A 18 -28.28 30.76 -4.50
N ALA A 19 -28.00 31.85 -3.78
CA ALA A 19 -28.43 33.18 -4.21
C ALA A 19 -27.90 33.47 -5.63
N PRO A 20 -28.77 33.84 -6.60
CA PRO A 20 -28.31 34.32 -7.89
C PRO A 20 -27.53 35.63 -7.66
N LEU A 21 -26.30 35.69 -8.15
CA LEU A 21 -25.45 36.88 -8.06
C LEU A 21 -25.89 37.86 -9.15
N GLU A 22 -26.23 39.09 -8.78
CA GLU A 22 -26.43 40.16 -9.76
C GLU A 22 -25.08 40.62 -10.35
N ASP A 23 -25.12 41.09 -11.59
CA ASP A 23 -23.93 41.52 -12.34
C ASP A 23 -23.39 42.85 -11.79
N GLY A 24 -22.62 42.77 -10.71
CA GLY A 24 -21.96 43.94 -10.11
C GLY A 24 -21.11 43.70 -8.85
N GLU A 25 -21.16 42.52 -8.21
CA GLU A 25 -20.48 42.32 -6.92
C GLU A 25 -19.04 41.76 -6.98
N ASP A 26 -18.28 42.11 -5.93
CA ASP A 26 -16.86 41.90 -5.64
C ASP A 26 -16.41 40.44 -5.88
N GLU A 27 -15.33 40.24 -6.65
CA GLU A 27 -14.88 38.91 -7.15
C GLU A 27 -14.69 37.87 -6.05
N TYR A 28 -14.36 38.32 -4.83
CA TYR A 28 -14.18 37.49 -3.66
C TYR A 28 -15.47 36.77 -3.22
N LEU A 29 -16.63 37.41 -3.32
CA LEU A 29 -17.92 36.80 -3.02
C LEU A 29 -18.27 35.73 -4.06
N LYS A 30 -17.98 36.00 -5.34
CA LYS A 30 -18.16 35.04 -6.45
C LYS A 30 -17.29 33.79 -6.25
N TYR A 31 -16.03 33.98 -5.82
CA TYR A 31 -15.10 32.89 -5.52
C TYR A 31 -15.60 32.01 -4.37
N ARG A 32 -16.08 32.62 -3.26
CA ARG A 32 -16.64 31.87 -2.12
C ARG A 32 -17.91 31.13 -2.48
N ALA A 33 -18.81 31.72 -3.25
CA ALA A 33 -20.03 31.06 -3.73
C ALA A 33 -19.71 29.85 -4.64
N LYS A 34 -18.74 30.00 -5.56
CA LYS A 34 -18.25 28.90 -6.41
C LYS A 34 -17.64 27.76 -5.58
N LYS A 35 -16.87 28.07 -4.53
CA LYS A 35 -16.30 27.06 -3.63
C LYS A 35 -17.37 26.31 -2.82
N ARG A 36 -18.42 27.00 -2.37
CA ARG A 36 -19.59 26.35 -1.73
C ARG A 36 -20.32 25.42 -2.69
N ARG A 37 -20.60 25.87 -3.91
CA ARG A 37 -21.26 25.05 -4.95
C ARG A 37 -20.46 23.79 -5.29
N ASN A 38 -19.14 23.90 -5.34
CA ASN A 38 -18.25 22.80 -5.69
C ASN A 38 -17.91 21.88 -4.49
N GLY A 39 -18.47 22.13 -3.29
CA GLY A 39 -18.27 21.27 -2.12
C GLY A 39 -16.89 21.36 -1.46
N ALA A 40 -16.06 22.33 -1.84
CA ALA A 40 -14.67 22.46 -1.41
C ALA A 40 -14.49 23.50 -0.28
N MET A 41 -15.42 23.54 0.69
CA MET A 41 -15.41 24.51 1.80
C MET A 41 -14.45 24.12 2.94
N TYR A 42 -13.97 22.86 2.97
CA TYR A 42 -13.19 22.28 4.07
C TYR A 42 -11.85 21.66 3.61
N GLU A 43 -11.31 22.07 2.46
CA GLU A 43 -9.94 21.69 2.08
C GLU A 43 -8.96 22.72 2.62
N GLU A 44 -8.70 22.70 3.93
CA GLU A 44 -7.52 23.37 4.50
C GLU A 44 -7.29 22.87 5.94
N ALA A 45 -6.61 21.72 6.03
CA ALA A 45 -5.69 21.34 7.10
C ALA A 45 -5.13 19.93 6.77
N GLU A 46 -4.28 19.86 5.76
CA GLU A 46 -3.34 18.73 5.64
C GLU A 46 -2.30 18.87 6.76
N THR A 47 -2.69 18.48 7.97
CA THR A 47 -1.72 18.15 9.00
C THR A 47 -1.26 16.72 8.76
N GLU A 48 0.04 16.55 8.53
CA GLU A 48 0.73 15.26 8.55
C GLU A 48 0.56 14.62 9.94
N ILE A 49 -0.57 13.95 10.16
CA ILE A 49 -0.72 13.04 11.29
C ILE A 49 -0.30 11.67 10.78
N GLU A 50 0.86 11.22 11.26
CA GLU A 50 1.37 9.85 11.16
C GLU A 50 0.46 8.91 11.99
N GLU A 51 -0.84 8.88 11.70
CA GLU A 51 -1.85 8.24 12.53
C GLU A 51 -1.80 6.72 12.32
N ALA A 52 -1.21 6.02 13.28
CA ALA A 52 -1.43 4.59 13.42
C ALA A 52 -2.95 4.32 13.45
N LEU A 53 -3.44 3.46 12.55
CA LEU A 53 -4.87 3.11 12.38
C LEU A 53 -5.65 3.16 13.71
N THR A 54 -6.69 4.00 13.79
CA THR A 54 -7.53 4.13 14.99
C THR A 54 -8.17 2.78 15.35
N THR A 55 -8.54 2.58 16.61
CA THR A 55 -9.14 1.31 17.08
C THR A 55 -10.37 0.92 16.26
N GLN A 56 -11.22 1.89 15.91
CA GLN A 56 -12.38 1.70 15.05
C GLN A 56 -11.99 1.26 13.63
N GLN A 57 -11.00 1.91 13.02
CA GLN A 57 -10.47 1.52 11.70
C GLN A 57 -9.89 0.10 11.72
N ARG A 58 -9.24 -0.32 12.82
CA ARG A 58 -8.72 -1.69 12.99
C ARG A 58 -9.84 -2.72 13.04
N VAL A 59 -10.90 -2.46 13.81
CA VAL A 59 -12.07 -3.36 13.88
C VAL A 59 -12.73 -3.49 12.51
N LYS A 60 -12.91 -2.38 11.79
CA LYS A 60 -13.44 -2.38 10.42
C LYS A 60 -12.57 -3.19 9.47
N ARG A 61 -11.24 -3.00 9.50
CA ARG A 61 -10.29 -3.76 8.67
C ARG A 61 -10.28 -5.25 9.02
N ARG A 62 -10.39 -5.61 10.31
CA ARG A 62 -10.54 -7.00 10.78
C ARG A 62 -11.79 -7.65 10.19
N GLN A 63 -12.93 -6.97 10.23
CA GLN A 63 -14.18 -7.46 9.65
C GLN A 63 -14.09 -7.64 8.13
N ILE A 64 -13.47 -6.70 7.41
CA ILE A 64 -13.24 -6.81 5.96
C ILE A 64 -12.35 -8.02 5.65
N MET A 65 -11.26 -8.22 6.38
CA MET A 65 -10.34 -9.35 6.18
C MET A 65 -10.99 -10.70 6.48
N ARG A 66 -11.89 -10.76 7.47
CA ARG A 66 -12.71 -11.95 7.74
C ARG A 66 -13.59 -12.32 6.55
N ARG A 67 -14.31 -11.34 5.99
CA ARG A 67 -15.14 -11.52 4.79
C ARG A 67 -14.32 -11.95 3.57
N LEU A 68 -13.15 -11.34 3.37
CA LEU A 68 -12.27 -11.63 2.22
C LEU A 68 -11.39 -12.87 2.38
N LYS A 69 -11.44 -13.59 3.53
CA LYS A 69 -10.53 -14.71 3.85
C LYS A 69 -10.46 -15.74 2.74
N ALA A 70 -11.60 -16.17 2.20
CA ALA A 70 -11.66 -17.17 1.13
C ALA A 70 -11.02 -16.66 -0.18
N LYS A 71 -11.32 -15.42 -0.58
CA LYS A 71 -10.73 -14.78 -1.78
C LYS A 71 -9.22 -14.63 -1.65
N ILE A 72 -8.74 -14.21 -0.48
CA ILE A 72 -7.31 -14.09 -0.18
C ILE A 72 -6.64 -15.47 -0.20
N ALA A 73 -7.27 -16.50 0.39
CA ALA A 73 -6.75 -17.86 0.38
C ALA A 73 -6.63 -18.41 -1.06
N MET A 74 -7.66 -18.21 -1.89
CA MET A 74 -7.62 -18.60 -3.30
C MET A 74 -6.55 -17.82 -4.07
N GLY A 75 -6.44 -16.52 -3.86
CA GLY A 75 -5.40 -15.67 -4.46
C GLY A 75 -3.98 -16.13 -4.07
N ARG A 76 -3.77 -16.46 -2.79
CA ARG A 76 -2.51 -17.05 -2.30
C ARG A 76 -2.22 -18.40 -2.96
N LYS A 77 -3.20 -19.29 -3.05
CA LYS A 77 -3.07 -20.59 -3.74
C LYS A 77 -2.67 -20.41 -5.21
N ARG A 78 -3.31 -19.48 -5.92
CA ARG A 78 -2.97 -19.17 -7.32
C ARG A 78 -1.57 -18.57 -7.44
N ALA A 79 -1.20 -17.62 -6.60
CA ALA A 79 0.12 -16.99 -6.60
C ALA A 79 1.26 -17.98 -6.28
N MET A 80 1.01 -18.94 -5.38
CA MET A 80 1.97 -20.00 -5.05
C MET A 80 2.26 -20.95 -6.22
N LYS A 81 1.34 -21.10 -7.16
CA LYS A 81 1.51 -21.93 -8.36
C LYS A 81 2.31 -21.21 -9.46
N LYS A 82 2.37 -19.87 -9.44
CA LYS A 82 3.07 -19.09 -10.46
C LYS A 82 4.57 -19.05 -10.17
N ARG A 83 5.38 -19.17 -11.23
CA ARG A 83 6.83 -18.92 -11.16
C ARG A 83 7.10 -17.48 -10.73
N ALA A 84 8.14 -17.27 -9.93
CA ALA A 84 8.53 -15.94 -9.50
C ALA A 84 9.07 -15.10 -10.66
N THR A 85 8.67 -13.84 -10.72
CA THR A 85 9.19 -12.85 -11.66
C THR A 85 10.69 -12.58 -11.39
N PRO A 86 11.47 -12.14 -12.40
CA PRO A 86 12.90 -11.86 -12.23
C PRO A 86 13.18 -10.87 -11.09
N GLU A 87 12.32 -9.87 -10.89
CA GLU A 87 12.42 -8.91 -9.79
C GLU A 87 12.28 -9.58 -8.41
N LYS A 88 11.31 -10.49 -8.24
CA LYS A 88 11.13 -11.25 -7.00
C LYS A 88 12.33 -12.12 -6.70
N LEU A 89 12.95 -12.70 -7.73
CA LEU A 89 14.17 -13.49 -7.59
C LEU A 89 15.36 -12.61 -7.16
N LYS A 90 15.50 -11.41 -7.73
CA LYS A 90 16.50 -10.40 -7.29
C LYS A 90 16.29 -10.00 -5.83
N GLN A 91 15.05 -9.69 -5.43
CA GLN A 91 14.74 -9.33 -4.04
C GLN A 91 14.97 -10.50 -3.06
N ARG A 92 14.70 -11.75 -3.46
CA ARG A 92 15.01 -12.93 -2.65
C ARG A 92 16.51 -13.15 -2.51
N ALA A 93 17.26 -13.00 -3.59
CA ALA A 93 18.73 -13.08 -3.55
C ALA A 93 19.33 -12.01 -2.64
N ALA A 94 18.85 -10.77 -2.73
CA ALA A 94 19.29 -9.69 -1.84
C ALA A 94 19.00 -10.00 -0.35
N ARG A 95 17.81 -10.56 -0.04
CA ARG A 95 17.48 -10.98 1.33
C ARG A 95 18.38 -12.10 1.84
N ARG A 96 18.64 -13.12 1.01
CA ARG A 96 19.54 -14.22 1.38
C ARG A 96 20.98 -13.74 1.56
N ALA A 97 21.46 -12.84 0.71
CA ALA A 97 22.77 -12.23 0.85
C ALA A 97 22.89 -11.43 2.16
N ARG A 98 21.86 -10.65 2.53
CA ARG A 98 21.82 -9.97 3.84
C ARG A 98 21.84 -10.95 5.00
N GLN A 99 21.04 -12.01 4.95
CA GLN A 99 21.00 -13.04 6.01
C GLN A 99 22.35 -13.75 6.16
N ALA A 100 23.00 -14.11 5.04
CA ALA A 100 24.33 -14.70 5.06
C ALA A 100 25.37 -13.73 5.64
N MET A 101 25.28 -12.43 5.33
CA MET A 101 26.16 -11.42 5.91
C MET A 101 25.93 -11.26 7.41
N ILE A 102 24.66 -11.24 7.86
CA ILE A 102 24.30 -11.21 9.28
C ILE A 102 24.92 -12.42 9.99
N LYS A 103 24.73 -13.63 9.44
CA LYS A 103 25.26 -14.88 10.02
C LYS A 103 26.78 -14.88 10.12
N LYS A 104 27.48 -14.28 9.14
CA LYS A 104 28.93 -14.10 9.20
C LYS A 104 29.35 -13.15 10.32
N LEU A 105 28.66 -12.02 10.47
CA LEU A 105 28.98 -11.01 11.48
C LEU A 105 28.62 -11.45 12.90
N SER A 106 27.60 -12.29 13.06
CA SER A 106 27.16 -12.87 14.33
C SER A 106 27.93 -14.14 14.72
N ARG A 107 29.01 -14.49 13.99
CA ARG A 107 29.82 -15.71 14.21
C ARG A 107 28.98 -16.99 14.23
N GLY A 108 28.03 -17.09 13.30
CA GLY A 108 27.20 -18.29 13.14
C GLY A 108 25.88 -18.28 13.89
N LYS A 109 25.68 -17.37 14.86
CA LYS A 109 24.40 -17.21 15.57
C LYS A 109 23.32 -16.64 14.66
N ASP A 110 22.09 -17.11 14.81
CA ASP A 110 21.00 -16.55 14.02
C ASP A 110 20.50 -15.23 14.63
N LYS A 111 19.89 -14.37 13.79
CA LYS A 111 19.43 -13.03 14.23
C LYS A 111 18.49 -13.10 15.45
N SER A 112 17.72 -14.18 15.58
CA SER A 112 16.79 -14.43 16.68
C SER A 112 17.47 -14.70 18.02
N GLU A 113 18.71 -15.18 18.02
CA GLU A 113 19.46 -15.54 19.23
C GLU A 113 20.23 -14.35 19.82
N LEU A 114 20.21 -13.21 19.13
CA LEU A 114 20.95 -12.01 19.51
C LEU A 114 20.09 -11.07 20.38
N SER A 115 20.74 -10.48 21.38
CA SER A 115 20.13 -9.39 22.16
C SER A 115 19.73 -8.21 21.25
N TYR A 116 18.80 -7.38 21.71
CA TYR A 116 18.36 -6.20 20.96
C TYR A 116 19.51 -5.26 20.59
N SER A 117 20.44 -5.02 21.52
CA SER A 117 21.65 -4.22 21.29
C SER A 117 22.52 -4.81 20.18
N GLN A 118 22.82 -6.10 20.26
CA GLN A 118 23.62 -6.84 19.28
C GLN A 118 22.96 -6.83 17.89
N ARG A 119 21.64 -6.96 17.80
CA ARG A 119 20.91 -6.85 16.53
C ARG A 119 21.10 -5.48 15.88
N LYS A 120 20.96 -4.41 16.66
CA LYS A 120 21.14 -3.03 16.17
C LYS A 120 22.56 -2.81 15.65
N GLU A 121 23.58 -3.24 16.39
CA GLU A 121 24.97 -3.11 15.96
C GLU A 121 25.27 -3.89 14.68
N ILE A 122 24.78 -5.13 14.57
CA ILE A 122 24.98 -5.94 13.36
C ILE A 122 24.27 -5.29 12.17
N GLU A 123 23.05 -4.78 12.35
CA GLU A 123 22.34 -4.08 11.28
C GLU A 123 23.09 -2.85 10.78
N GLN A 124 23.68 -2.05 11.67
CA GLN A 124 24.55 -0.93 11.29
C GLN A 124 25.77 -1.40 10.50
N ARG A 125 26.40 -2.51 10.91
CA ARG A 125 27.55 -3.10 10.20
C ARG A 125 27.17 -3.66 8.84
N VAL A 126 25.97 -4.21 8.70
CA VAL A 126 25.41 -4.72 7.44
C VAL A 126 25.10 -3.57 6.49
N ALA A 127 24.52 -2.46 6.99
CA ALA A 127 24.22 -1.28 6.19
C ALA A 127 25.50 -0.68 5.55
N LYS A 128 26.60 -0.62 6.30
CA LYS A 128 27.91 -0.16 5.79
C LYS A 128 28.50 -1.08 4.70
N ARG A 129 27.96 -2.29 4.50
CA ARG A 129 28.49 -3.32 3.59
C ARG A 129 27.58 -3.61 2.41
N GLN A 130 26.74 -2.65 2.01
CA GLN A 130 25.75 -2.81 0.94
C GLN A 130 26.37 -3.28 -0.39
N SER A 131 27.52 -2.73 -0.79
CA SER A 131 28.21 -3.13 -2.03
C SER A 131 28.63 -4.61 -2.05
N MET A 132 29.04 -5.16 -0.90
CA MET A 132 29.33 -6.60 -0.77
C MET A 132 28.07 -7.45 -0.86
N ILE A 133 26.97 -6.97 -0.26
CA ILE A 133 25.67 -7.63 -0.31
C ILE A 133 25.17 -7.71 -1.75
N ASP A 134 25.34 -6.65 -2.55
CA ASP A 134 24.92 -6.63 -3.95
C ASP A 134 25.74 -7.60 -4.80
N ARG A 135 27.06 -7.67 -4.58
CA ARG A 135 27.93 -8.68 -5.23
C ARG A 135 27.53 -10.11 -4.83
N MET A 136 27.25 -10.33 -3.55
CA MET A 136 26.80 -11.64 -3.06
C MET A 136 25.41 -12.01 -3.62
N ALA A 137 24.50 -11.04 -3.72
CA ALA A 137 23.18 -11.24 -4.30
C ALA A 137 23.27 -11.68 -5.76
N LYS A 138 24.13 -11.04 -6.57
CA LYS A 138 24.40 -11.46 -7.96
C LYS A 138 24.88 -12.92 -8.03
N LYS A 139 25.81 -13.32 -7.16
CA LYS A 139 26.31 -14.71 -7.07
C LYS A 139 25.24 -15.71 -6.60
N MET A 140 24.30 -15.27 -5.76
CA MET A 140 23.21 -16.11 -5.26
C MET A 140 22.01 -16.23 -6.21
N LEU A 141 21.95 -15.44 -7.30
CA LEU A 141 20.82 -15.52 -8.24
C LEU A 141 20.61 -16.93 -8.85
N PRO A 142 21.65 -17.66 -9.30
CA PRO A 142 21.46 -18.99 -9.86
C PRO A 142 20.96 -20.00 -8.83
N THR A 143 21.47 -19.95 -7.59
CA THR A 143 21.03 -20.84 -6.51
C THR A 143 19.58 -20.56 -6.11
N VAL A 144 19.20 -19.27 -6.00
CA VAL A 144 17.80 -18.86 -5.76
C VAL A 144 16.88 -19.35 -6.87
N ARG A 145 17.30 -19.29 -8.13
CA ARG A 145 16.52 -19.82 -9.26
C ARG A 145 16.33 -21.33 -9.15
N LYS A 146 17.40 -22.09 -8.85
CA LYS A 146 17.33 -23.54 -8.66
C LYS A 146 16.38 -23.91 -7.52
N ASP A 147 16.46 -23.22 -6.38
CA ASP A 147 15.58 -23.46 -5.24
C ASP A 147 14.11 -23.15 -5.53
N ASP A 148 13.84 -22.10 -6.30
CA ASP A 148 12.48 -21.77 -6.71
C ASP A 148 11.92 -22.85 -7.65
N MET A 149 12.74 -23.34 -8.57
CA MET A 149 12.37 -24.44 -9.47
C MET A 149 12.15 -25.74 -8.71
N SER A 150 13.02 -26.11 -7.76
CA SER A 150 12.86 -27.33 -6.96
C SER A 150 11.60 -27.27 -6.09
N LYS A 151 11.28 -26.11 -5.51
CA LYS A 151 10.01 -25.89 -4.79
C LYS A 151 8.78 -26.02 -5.67
N MET A 152 8.88 -25.65 -6.94
CA MET A 152 7.79 -25.84 -7.90
C MET A 152 7.68 -27.30 -8.35
N ALA A 153 8.80 -27.96 -8.65
CA ALA A 153 8.84 -29.36 -9.07
C ALA A 153 8.35 -30.31 -7.96
N GLY A 154 8.79 -30.11 -6.71
CA GLY A 154 8.31 -30.90 -5.57
C GLY A 154 6.81 -30.72 -5.29
N ARG A 155 6.19 -29.64 -5.79
CA ARG A 155 4.74 -29.43 -5.71
C ARG A 155 3.98 -30.12 -6.83
N SER A 156 4.53 -30.18 -8.04
CA SER A 156 3.90 -30.94 -9.13
C SER A 156 3.96 -32.44 -8.88
N ALA A 157 5.04 -32.94 -8.27
CA ALA A 157 5.20 -34.35 -7.93
C ALA A 157 4.30 -34.83 -6.78
N LYS A 158 3.80 -33.90 -5.93
CA LYS A 158 2.91 -34.21 -4.80
C LYS A 158 1.42 -34.09 -5.15
N LYS A 159 1.11 -33.81 -6.41
CA LYS A 159 -0.25 -33.70 -6.93
C LYS A 159 -0.64 -35.04 -7.54
#